data_AF-A0A951FCJ3-F1
#
_entry.id   AF-A0A951FCJ3-F1
#
_cell.length_a   1.000
_cell.length_b   1.000
_cell.length_c   1.000
_cell.angle_alpha   90.00
_cell.angle_beta   90.00
_cell.angle_gamma   90.00
#
_symmetry.space_group_name_H-M   'P 1'
#
loop_
_entity.id
_entity.type
_entity.pdbx_description
1 polymer ?
#
loop_
_entity_poly.entity_id
_entity_poly.type
_entity_poly.pdbx_seq_one_letter_code
_entity_poly.pdbx_strand_id
1 'polypeptide(L)'
;DKARREVIDAFLSRLSEETTFDIPEAMVEERAEELFHQQVAEFQRYGIDEDQFLKLSNKTHDEAVSQFKEQAETDVRRSLIVREFLKREDLTLSESEIAAETERFLSDFGPDRREEVMQLLDQANMRQMVASSALDRKLRDRIVAIASGEPSDAPTPDASGSGATTGETEGESVFDDPGASADEESGTSSVEQATVADYGQQPSEGQPDDTGTSRSNEV
;
A
#
# COMPACT_ATOMS: atom_id res chain seq x y z
N ASP A 1 -6.11 -3.57 22.15
CA ASP A 1 -5.23 -3.37 20.97
C ASP A 1 -3.75 -3.14 21.26
N LYS A 2 -3.35 -2.38 22.27
CA LYS A 2 -1.91 -2.13 22.56
C LYS A 2 -1.15 -3.40 22.96
N ALA A 3 -1.63 -4.12 23.98
CA ALA A 3 -1.00 -5.38 24.44
C ALA A 3 -0.90 -6.43 23.31
N ARG A 4 -1.92 -6.51 22.44
CA ARG A 4 -1.91 -7.41 21.28
C ARG A 4 -0.79 -7.06 20.29
N ARG A 5 -0.62 -5.77 19.99
CA ARG A 5 0.47 -5.28 19.13
C ARG A 5 1.84 -5.59 19.73
N GLU A 6 2.02 -5.33 21.02
CA GLU A 6 3.27 -5.62 21.74
C GLU A 6 3.64 -7.11 21.69
N VAL A 7 2.66 -8.02 21.83
CA VAL A 7 2.90 -9.47 21.69
C VAL A 7 3.36 -9.83 20.27
N ILE A 8 2.70 -9.28 19.24
CA ILE A 8 3.04 -9.54 17.84
C ILE A 8 4.44 -9.01 17.52
N ASP A 9 4.73 -7.77 17.94
CA ASP A 9 6.03 -7.15 17.71
C ASP A 9 7.13 -7.94 18.43
N ALA A 10 6.92 -8.36 19.68
CA ALA A 10 7.87 -9.18 20.42
C ALA A 10 8.10 -10.56 19.75
N PHE A 11 7.06 -11.18 19.19
CA PHE A 11 7.19 -12.43 18.45
C PHE A 11 8.04 -12.26 17.19
N LEU A 12 7.75 -11.23 16.38
CA LEU A 12 8.49 -10.94 15.16
C LEU A 12 9.95 -10.55 15.45
N SER A 13 10.20 -9.80 16.53
CA SER A 13 11.56 -9.48 16.98
C SER A 13 12.35 -10.73 17.36
N ARG A 14 11.76 -11.67 18.12
CA ARG A 14 12.44 -12.94 18.43
C ARG A 14 12.75 -13.74 17.17
N LEU A 15 11.80 -13.83 16.25
CA LEU A 15 12.02 -14.53 14.98
C LEU A 15 13.12 -13.87 14.13
N SER A 16 13.26 -12.55 14.23
CA SER A 16 14.34 -11.79 13.57
C SER A 16 15.72 -12.03 14.17
N GLU A 17 15.80 -12.32 15.47
CA GLU A 17 17.05 -12.66 16.16
C GLU A 17 17.48 -14.10 15.86
N GLU A 18 16.52 -15.01 15.69
CA GLU A 18 16.77 -16.43 15.42
C GLU A 18 17.05 -16.72 13.92
N THR A 19 16.65 -15.83 13.02
CA THR A 19 16.74 -16.04 11.56
C THR A 19 17.68 -15.04 10.90
N THR A 20 18.72 -15.55 10.24
CA THR A 20 19.62 -14.75 9.40
C THR A 20 19.09 -14.73 7.97
N PHE A 21 18.78 -13.54 7.44
CA PHE A 21 18.49 -13.31 6.03
C PHE A 21 19.68 -12.62 5.37
N ASP A 22 20.02 -13.07 4.17
CA ASP A 22 20.87 -12.29 3.26
C ASP A 22 19.96 -11.32 2.51
N ILE A 23 19.99 -10.04 2.89
CA ILE A 23 19.10 -9.01 2.35
C ILE A 23 19.84 -8.28 1.23
N PRO A 24 19.39 -8.39 -0.04
CA PRO A 24 20.01 -7.66 -1.14
C PRO A 24 19.91 -6.15 -0.94
N GLU A 25 20.99 -5.42 -1.23
CA GLU A 25 21.03 -3.96 -1.08
C GLU A 25 19.94 -3.27 -1.92
N ALA A 26 19.64 -3.80 -3.11
CA ALA A 26 18.57 -3.27 -3.97
C ALA A 26 17.20 -3.22 -3.28
N MET A 27 16.86 -4.22 -2.44
CA MET A 27 15.60 -4.21 -1.68
C MET A 27 15.60 -3.13 -0.60
N VAL A 28 16.74 -2.91 0.05
CA VAL A 28 16.90 -1.86 1.08
C VAL A 28 16.82 -0.48 0.44
N GLU A 29 17.42 -0.30 -0.74
CA GLU A 29 17.38 0.95 -1.49
C GLU A 29 15.98 1.28 -1.98
N GLU A 30 15.29 0.33 -2.60
CA GLU A 30 13.89 0.50 -3.01
C GLU A 30 13.01 0.87 -1.81
N ARG A 31 13.18 0.17 -0.68
CA ARG A 31 12.41 0.47 0.52
C ARG A 31 12.77 1.83 1.12
N ALA A 32 14.03 2.25 1.10
CA ALA A 32 14.46 3.56 1.58
C ALA A 32 13.91 4.69 0.70
N GLU A 33 13.85 4.48 -0.61
CA GLU A 33 13.25 5.37 -1.59
C GLU A 33 11.75 5.55 -1.32
N GLU A 34 11.02 4.45 -1.10
CA GLU A 34 9.60 4.50 -0.71
C GLU A 34 9.39 5.29 0.58
N LEU A 35 10.22 5.08 1.61
CA LEU A 35 10.14 5.80 2.88
C LEU A 35 10.40 7.31 2.69
N PHE A 36 11.35 7.66 1.82
CA PHE A 36 11.59 9.04 1.43
C PHE A 36 10.38 9.65 0.73
N HIS A 37 9.81 8.97 -0.28
CA HIS A 37 8.61 9.43 -0.97
C HIS A 37 7.40 9.56 -0.04
N GLN A 38 7.24 8.66 0.93
CA GLN A 38 6.21 8.77 1.95
C GLN A 38 6.39 10.04 2.79
N GLN A 39 7.62 10.34 3.21
CA GLN A 39 7.91 11.58 3.91
C GLN A 39 7.60 12.81 3.04
N VAL A 40 8.02 12.82 1.77
CA VAL A 40 7.74 13.92 0.85
C VAL A 40 6.24 14.10 0.61
N ALA A 41 5.48 13.01 0.47
CA ALA A 41 4.03 13.05 0.30
C ALA A 41 3.32 13.74 1.48
N GLU A 42 3.86 13.63 2.70
CA GLU A 42 3.35 14.39 3.85
C GLU A 42 3.57 15.90 3.71
N PHE A 43 4.58 16.34 2.98
CA PHE A 43 4.87 17.76 2.72
C PHE A 43 4.15 18.30 1.48
N GLN A 44 3.83 17.45 0.51
CA GLN A 44 3.05 17.81 -0.67
C GLN A 44 1.67 18.38 -0.30
N ARG A 45 1.07 17.95 0.82
CA ARG A 45 -0.18 18.53 1.34
C ARG A 45 -0.07 20.01 1.74
N TYR A 46 1.14 20.51 1.93
CA TYR A 46 1.45 21.91 2.19
C TYR A 46 2.00 22.63 0.95
N GLY A 47 1.94 21.99 -0.23
CA GLY A 47 2.43 22.54 -1.49
C GLY A 47 3.95 22.44 -1.67
N ILE A 48 4.64 21.66 -0.83
CA ILE A 48 6.08 21.44 -0.92
C ILE A 48 6.30 20.14 -1.71
N ASP A 49 6.83 20.27 -2.92
CA ASP A 49 7.25 19.13 -3.74
C ASP A 49 8.64 18.62 -3.30
N GLU A 50 9.09 17.53 -3.93
CA GLU A 50 10.36 16.89 -3.63
C GLU A 50 11.57 17.82 -3.86
N ASP A 51 11.61 18.49 -5.01
CA ASP A 51 12.67 19.44 -5.36
C ASP A 51 12.80 20.55 -4.31
N GLN A 52 11.67 21.08 -3.86
CA GLN A 52 11.61 22.10 -2.82
C GLN A 52 12.01 21.53 -1.46
N PHE A 53 11.59 20.31 -1.13
CA PHE A 53 11.98 19.62 0.09
C PHE A 53 13.50 19.43 0.17
N LEU A 54 14.13 18.95 -0.91
CA LEU A 54 15.58 18.75 -1.00
C LEU A 54 16.34 20.08 -0.90
N LYS A 55 15.86 21.14 -1.59
CA LYS A 55 16.42 22.49 -1.48
C LYS A 55 16.33 23.06 -0.07
N LEU A 56 15.18 22.91 0.59
CA LEU A 56 14.95 23.39 1.95
C LEU A 56 15.83 22.64 2.96
N SER A 57 15.97 21.33 2.77
CA SER A 57 16.78 20.45 3.61
C SER A 57 18.28 20.57 3.32
N ASN A 58 18.65 21.23 2.21
CA ASN A 58 20.02 21.34 1.71
C ASN A 58 20.72 19.98 1.60
N LYS A 59 19.98 18.99 1.09
CA LYS A 59 20.43 17.61 0.86
C LYS A 59 20.25 17.24 -0.61
N THR A 60 21.11 16.38 -1.11
CA THR A 60 20.86 15.64 -2.35
C THR A 60 19.82 14.54 -2.14
N HIS A 61 19.28 14.00 -3.24
CA HIS A 61 18.36 12.86 -3.20
C HIS A 61 18.96 11.68 -2.45
N ASP A 62 20.15 11.24 -2.86
CA ASP A 62 20.85 10.11 -2.26
C ASP A 62 21.10 10.31 -0.75
N GLU A 63 21.46 11.52 -0.33
CA GLU A 63 21.63 11.84 1.10
C GLU A 63 20.30 11.79 1.86
N ALA A 64 19.21 12.26 1.25
CA ALA A 64 17.88 12.20 1.84
C ALA A 64 17.34 10.77 1.91
N VAL A 65 17.66 9.90 0.95
CA VAL A 65 17.29 8.48 0.96
C VAL A 65 18.16 7.70 1.93
N SER A 66 19.46 8.01 2.01
CA SER A 66 20.43 7.29 2.86
C SER A 66 20.04 7.30 4.35
N GLN A 67 19.36 8.36 4.81
CA GLN A 67 18.90 8.45 6.20
C GLN A 67 17.83 7.39 6.55
N PHE A 68 17.18 6.80 5.54
CA PHE A 68 16.18 5.75 5.70
C PHE A 68 16.77 4.35 5.55
N LYS A 69 18.02 4.17 5.11
CA LYS A 69 18.61 2.84 4.86
C LYS A 69 18.52 1.90 6.08
N GLU A 70 18.78 2.40 7.29
CA GLU A 70 18.68 1.59 8.53
C GLU A 70 17.24 1.14 8.83
N GLN A 71 16.28 2.06 8.70
CA GLN A 71 14.86 1.74 8.87
C GLN A 71 14.39 0.78 7.78
N ALA A 72 14.80 1.01 6.54
CA ALA A 72 14.48 0.18 5.39
C ALA A 72 15.01 -1.25 5.54
N GLU A 73 16.23 -1.43 6.04
CA GLU A 73 16.77 -2.78 6.32
C GLU A 73 15.89 -3.52 7.34
N THR A 74 15.48 -2.83 8.40
CA THR A 74 14.59 -3.39 9.43
C THR A 74 13.21 -3.75 8.85
N ASP A 75 12.64 -2.88 8.03
CA ASP A 75 11.34 -3.08 7.38
C ASP A 75 11.38 -4.26 6.38
N VAL A 76 12.43 -4.33 5.56
CA VAL A 76 12.62 -5.44 4.60
C VAL A 76 12.79 -6.76 5.35
N ARG A 77 13.64 -6.79 6.38
CA ARG A 77 13.83 -7.96 7.24
C ARG A 77 12.50 -8.44 7.83
N ARG A 78 11.72 -7.51 8.41
CA ARG A 78 10.42 -7.82 8.99
C ARG A 78 9.45 -8.38 7.94
N SER A 79 9.44 -7.79 6.75
CA SER A 79 8.59 -8.23 5.64
C SER A 79 8.96 -9.64 5.15
N LEU A 80 10.25 -9.96 5.07
CA LEU A 80 10.73 -11.31 4.75
C LEU A 80 10.34 -12.33 5.81
N ILE A 81 10.49 -11.99 7.08
CA ILE A 81 10.06 -12.85 8.20
C ILE A 81 8.57 -13.17 8.11
N VAL A 82 7.76 -12.13 7.89
CA VAL A 82 6.30 -12.30 7.76
C VAL A 82 5.97 -13.18 6.56
N ARG A 83 6.63 -12.97 5.42
CA ARG A 83 6.41 -13.78 4.21
C ARG A 83 6.78 -15.25 4.44
N GLU A 84 7.92 -15.52 5.07
CA GLU A 84 8.33 -16.89 5.39
C GLU A 84 7.43 -17.54 6.45
N PHE A 85 6.96 -16.77 7.42
CA PHE A 85 5.97 -17.27 8.39
C PHE A 85 4.65 -17.64 7.71
N LEU A 86 4.13 -16.80 6.82
CA LEU A 86 2.92 -17.08 6.03
C LEU A 86 3.05 -18.37 5.23
N LYS A 87 4.19 -18.56 4.55
CA LYS A 87 4.49 -19.80 3.80
C LYS A 87 4.58 -21.01 4.71
N ARG A 88 5.27 -20.90 5.85
CA ARG A 88 5.50 -22.00 6.79
C ARG A 88 4.20 -22.47 7.44
N GLU A 89 3.32 -21.55 7.82
CA GLU A 89 2.03 -21.84 8.44
C GLU A 89 0.92 -22.10 7.40
N ASP A 90 1.27 -22.13 6.11
CA ASP A 90 0.35 -22.36 4.97
C ASP A 90 -0.93 -21.51 5.07
N LEU A 91 -0.75 -20.24 5.42
CA LEU A 91 -1.86 -19.31 5.61
C LEU A 91 -2.41 -18.87 4.26
N THR A 92 -3.38 -19.62 3.76
CA THR A 92 -4.17 -19.29 2.57
C THR A 92 -5.49 -18.63 2.96
N LEU A 93 -6.07 -17.83 2.05
CA LEU A 93 -7.41 -17.27 2.25
C LEU A 93 -8.42 -18.11 1.48
N SER A 94 -9.49 -18.49 2.17
CA SER A 94 -10.69 -19.02 1.55
C SER A 94 -11.61 -17.90 1.06
N GLU A 95 -12.43 -18.16 0.04
CA GLU A 95 -13.47 -17.22 -0.41
C GLU A 95 -14.40 -16.79 0.75
N SER A 96 -14.68 -17.70 1.69
CA SER A 96 -15.49 -17.39 2.87
C SER A 96 -14.83 -16.40 3.82
N GLU A 97 -13.50 -16.45 3.98
CA GLU A 97 -12.76 -15.49 4.81
C GLU A 97 -12.70 -14.12 4.15
N ILE A 98 -12.54 -14.08 2.82
CA ILE A 98 -12.61 -12.83 2.05
C ILE A 98 -14.02 -12.22 2.17
N ALA A 99 -15.08 -13.02 2.02
CA ALA A 99 -16.46 -12.55 2.17
C ALA A 99 -16.75 -12.02 3.59
N ALA A 100 -16.22 -12.70 4.63
CA ALA A 100 -16.33 -12.23 6.00
C ALA A 100 -15.56 -10.92 6.24
N GLU A 101 -14.39 -10.76 5.61
CA GLU A 101 -13.64 -9.50 5.65
C GLU A 101 -14.38 -8.37 4.92
N THR A 102 -14.95 -8.66 3.75
CA THR A 102 -15.77 -7.73 2.99
C THR A 102 -16.96 -7.24 3.83
N GLU A 103 -17.71 -8.14 4.46
CA GLU A 103 -18.84 -7.76 5.30
C GLU A 103 -18.39 -6.90 6.49
N ARG A 104 -17.26 -7.26 7.11
CA ARG A 104 -16.70 -6.45 8.20
C ARG A 104 -16.26 -5.08 7.73
N PHE A 105 -15.61 -4.97 6.58
CA PHE A 105 -15.26 -3.68 5.99
C PHE A 105 -16.51 -2.83 5.72
N LEU A 106 -17.56 -3.46 5.19
CA LEU A 106 -18.84 -2.81 4.93
C LEU A 106 -19.58 -2.39 6.22
N SER A 107 -19.33 -3.05 7.35
CA SER A 107 -19.96 -2.72 8.64
C SER A 107 -19.56 -1.35 9.20
N ASP A 108 -18.42 -0.80 8.75
CA ASP A 108 -17.98 0.55 9.09
C ASP A 108 -18.74 1.63 8.30
N PHE A 109 -19.49 1.24 7.26
CA PHE A 109 -20.29 2.12 6.42
C PHE A 109 -21.78 2.04 6.74
N GLY A 110 -22.46 3.19 6.66
CA GLY A 110 -23.92 3.25 6.79
C GLY A 110 -24.64 2.46 5.69
N PRO A 111 -25.89 2.00 5.93
CA PRO A 111 -26.68 1.22 4.97
C PRO A 111 -26.77 1.85 3.59
N ASP A 112 -26.85 3.17 3.52
CA ASP A 112 -26.99 3.93 2.26
C ASP A 112 -25.73 3.91 1.38
N ARG A 113 -24.56 3.60 1.95
CA ARG A 113 -23.27 3.55 1.24
C ARG A 113 -22.75 2.14 1.00
N ARG A 114 -23.34 1.13 1.64
CA ARG A 114 -22.85 -0.26 1.54
C ARG A 114 -22.89 -0.78 0.10
N GLU A 115 -23.97 -0.49 -0.63
CA GLU A 115 -24.14 -0.97 -2.00
C GLU A 115 -23.16 -0.29 -2.98
N GLU A 116 -22.90 1.00 -2.79
CA GLU A 116 -21.89 1.75 -3.55
C GLU A 116 -20.48 1.23 -3.24
N VAL A 117 -20.15 1.04 -1.96
CA VAL A 117 -18.84 0.50 -1.54
C VAL A 117 -18.65 -0.93 -2.03
N MET A 118 -19.70 -1.75 -2.04
CA MET A 118 -19.64 -3.11 -2.56
C MET A 118 -19.30 -3.14 -4.06
N GLN A 119 -19.87 -2.23 -4.87
CA GLN A 119 -19.50 -2.09 -6.28
C GLN A 119 -18.05 -1.63 -6.47
N LEU A 120 -17.54 -0.77 -5.57
CA LEU A 120 -16.13 -0.39 -5.59
C LEU A 120 -15.23 -1.57 -5.20
N LEU A 121 -15.66 -2.39 -4.24
CA LEU A 121 -14.93 -3.59 -3.81
C LEU A 121 -14.82 -4.64 -4.92
N ASP A 122 -15.74 -4.67 -5.89
CA ASP A 122 -15.63 -5.56 -7.06
C ASP A 122 -14.48 -5.21 -8.00
N GLN A 123 -13.89 -4.01 -7.89
CA GLN A 123 -12.69 -3.64 -8.64
C GLN A 123 -11.48 -4.45 -8.15
N ALA A 124 -10.65 -4.94 -9.08
CA ALA A 124 -9.55 -5.85 -8.76
C ALA A 124 -8.57 -5.31 -7.70
N ASN A 125 -8.26 -4.01 -7.75
CA ASN A 125 -7.42 -3.33 -6.76
C ASN A 125 -8.06 -3.30 -5.35
N MET A 126 -9.38 -3.13 -5.26
CA MET A 126 -10.09 -3.08 -3.99
C MET A 126 -10.32 -4.46 -3.39
N ARG A 127 -10.62 -5.48 -4.22
CA ARG A 127 -10.61 -6.87 -3.77
C ARG A 127 -9.27 -7.26 -3.16
N GLN A 128 -8.20 -6.87 -3.83
CA GLN A 128 -6.84 -7.14 -3.37
C GLN A 128 -6.54 -6.47 -2.02
N MET A 129 -7.03 -5.24 -1.80
CA MET A 129 -6.92 -4.57 -0.51
C MET A 129 -7.64 -5.34 0.61
N VAL A 130 -8.87 -5.81 0.35
CA VAL A 130 -9.65 -6.58 1.32
C VAL A 130 -8.98 -7.93 1.61
N ALA A 131 -8.54 -8.63 0.57
CA ALA A 131 -7.79 -9.88 0.72
C ALA A 131 -6.51 -9.66 1.55
N SER A 132 -5.74 -8.62 1.26
CA SER A 132 -4.53 -8.27 2.03
C SER A 132 -4.85 -8.00 3.51
N SER A 133 -5.97 -7.33 3.78
CA SER A 133 -6.43 -7.06 5.16
C SER A 133 -6.87 -8.34 5.89
N ALA A 134 -7.59 -9.23 5.21
CA ALA A 134 -7.99 -10.54 5.73
C ALA A 134 -6.75 -11.38 6.09
N LEU A 135 -5.75 -11.40 5.21
CA LEU A 135 -4.51 -12.13 5.43
C LEU A 135 -3.71 -11.57 6.60
N ASP A 136 -3.56 -10.25 6.71
CA ASP A 136 -2.90 -9.60 7.84
C ASP A 136 -3.60 -9.94 9.16
N ARG A 137 -4.94 -9.96 9.18
CA ARG A 137 -5.68 -10.37 10.38
C ARG A 137 -5.41 -11.82 10.74
N LYS A 138 -5.53 -12.73 9.78
CA LYS A 138 -5.29 -14.16 9.98
C LYS A 138 -3.89 -14.43 10.49
N LEU A 139 -2.89 -13.76 9.90
CA LEU A 139 -1.51 -13.75 10.37
C LEU A 139 -1.40 -13.33 11.84
N ARG A 140 -2.02 -12.20 12.21
CA ARG A 140 -1.98 -11.70 13.59
C ARG A 140 -2.70 -12.60 14.58
N ASP A 141 -3.82 -13.22 14.18
CA ASP A 141 -4.52 -14.20 15.00
C ASP A 141 -3.62 -15.42 15.22
N ARG A 142 -2.93 -15.88 14.17
CA ARG A 142 -2.00 -17.00 14.23
C ARG A 142 -0.80 -16.75 15.14
N ILE A 143 -0.18 -15.57 15.04
CA ILE A 143 0.94 -15.19 15.91
C ILE A 143 0.49 -15.17 17.38
N VAL A 144 -0.70 -14.66 17.67
CA VAL A 144 -1.24 -14.62 19.04
C VAL A 144 -1.57 -16.03 19.56
N ALA A 145 -2.11 -16.91 18.72
CA ALA A 145 -2.36 -18.30 19.07
C ALA A 145 -1.07 -19.03 19.49
N ILE A 146 -0.02 -18.92 18.67
CA ILE A 146 1.30 -19.51 18.96
C ILE A 146 1.90 -18.90 20.24
N ALA A 147 1.83 -17.57 20.40
CA ALA A 147 2.32 -16.90 21.60
C ALA A 147 1.56 -17.30 22.88
N SER A 148 0.32 -17.76 22.74
CA SER A 148 -0.54 -18.23 23.85
C SER A 148 -0.35 -19.73 24.15
N GLY A 149 0.49 -20.44 23.38
CA GLY A 149 0.81 -21.85 23.59
C GLY A 149 -0.04 -22.83 22.80
N GLU A 150 -0.83 -22.36 21.83
CA GLU A 150 -1.53 -23.25 20.89
C GLU A 150 -0.51 -23.84 19.88
N PRO A 151 -0.53 -25.16 19.64
CA PRO A 151 0.45 -25.82 18.79
C PRO A 151 0.38 -25.31 17.35
N SER A 152 1.53 -25.34 16.67
CA SER A 152 1.59 -25.03 15.26
C SER A 152 0.80 -26.09 14.45
N ASP A 153 -0.15 -25.68 13.61
CA ASP A 153 -0.82 -26.52 12.60
C ASP A 153 0.03 -26.55 11.31
N ALA A 154 1.22 -25.91 11.31
CA ALA A 154 2.14 -26.01 10.19
C ALA A 154 2.46 -27.49 9.94
N PRO A 155 2.41 -27.94 8.67
CA PRO A 155 2.92 -29.26 8.34
C PRO A 155 4.38 -29.34 8.79
N THR A 156 4.67 -30.27 9.69
CA THR A 156 6.03 -30.50 10.16
C THR A 156 6.94 -30.75 8.96
N PRO A 157 8.07 -30.04 8.80
CA PRO A 157 9.04 -30.37 7.79
C PRO A 157 9.76 -31.62 8.24
N ASP A 158 9.16 -32.79 7.97
CA ASP A 158 9.81 -34.07 8.18
C ASP A 158 10.99 -34.18 7.20
N ALA A 159 12.17 -34.36 7.77
CA ALA A 159 13.35 -34.73 7.03
C ALA A 159 13.17 -36.13 6.44
N SER A 160 12.95 -36.26 5.13
CA SER A 160 13.39 -37.42 4.34
C SER A 160 13.23 -37.16 2.84
N GLY A 161 14.21 -37.61 2.07
CA GLY A 161 14.45 -37.17 0.70
C GLY A 161 13.57 -37.80 -0.39
N SER A 162 13.80 -37.26 -1.60
CA SER A 162 13.62 -37.87 -2.93
C SER A 162 12.31 -38.61 -3.22
N GLY A 163 11.49 -38.01 -4.09
CA GLY A 163 10.46 -38.74 -4.83
C GLY A 163 9.41 -37.82 -5.43
N ALA A 164 9.54 -37.50 -6.71
CA ALA A 164 8.52 -36.81 -7.49
C ALA A 164 7.21 -37.62 -7.56
N THR A 165 6.04 -36.98 -7.40
CA THR A 165 4.88 -37.13 -8.30
C THR A 165 3.95 -35.93 -8.20
N THR A 166 3.54 -35.43 -9.36
CA THR A 166 2.50 -34.44 -9.68
C THR A 166 1.19 -34.60 -8.91
N GLY A 167 0.60 -33.47 -8.52
CA GLY A 167 -0.80 -33.33 -8.11
C GLY A 167 -1.17 -31.86 -8.04
N GLU A 168 -1.93 -31.39 -9.03
CA GLU A 168 -2.57 -30.08 -9.10
C GLU A 168 -3.37 -29.77 -7.82
N THR A 169 -3.15 -28.59 -7.25
CA THR A 169 -4.19 -27.81 -6.56
C THR A 169 -3.97 -26.34 -6.91
N GLU A 170 -4.88 -25.79 -7.69
CA GLU A 170 -5.04 -24.37 -7.94
C GLU A 170 -5.36 -23.68 -6.60
N GLY A 171 -4.35 -23.05 -6.01
CA GLY A 171 -4.50 -22.01 -5.01
C GLY A 171 -3.91 -20.76 -5.63
N GLU A 172 -4.76 -19.79 -5.97
CA GLU A 172 -4.34 -18.53 -6.58
C GLU A 172 -3.43 -17.79 -5.60
N SER A 173 -2.12 -17.93 -5.79
CA SER A 173 -1.10 -17.28 -4.99
C SER A 173 -1.09 -15.80 -5.34
N VAL A 174 -1.48 -14.97 -4.39
CA VAL A 174 -1.54 -13.51 -4.49
C VAL A 174 -0.15 -12.84 -4.61
N PHE A 175 0.91 -13.62 -4.81
CA PHE A 175 2.32 -13.21 -4.78
C PHE A 175 3.06 -13.58 -6.07
N ASP A 176 2.40 -13.44 -7.23
CA ASP A 176 3.05 -13.59 -8.52
C ASP A 176 3.84 -12.30 -8.87
N ASP A 177 5.13 -12.49 -9.07
CA ASP A 177 6.13 -11.50 -9.46
C ASP A 177 5.97 -11.18 -10.96
N PRO A 178 5.80 -9.92 -11.39
CA PRO A 178 5.85 -9.60 -12.81
C PRO A 178 7.32 -9.41 -13.23
N GLY A 179 8.09 -10.50 -13.20
CA GLY A 179 9.48 -10.54 -13.63
C GLY A 179 9.62 -10.86 -15.11
N ALA A 180 9.80 -9.81 -15.92
CA ALA A 180 10.47 -9.76 -17.22
C ALA A 180 9.92 -10.61 -18.40
N SER A 181 9.39 -9.91 -19.40
CA SER A 181 9.62 -10.29 -20.81
C SER A 181 10.13 -9.08 -21.58
N ALA A 182 11.38 -9.17 -22.00
CA ALA A 182 11.95 -8.37 -23.07
C ALA A 182 11.62 -9.08 -24.39
N ASP A 183 10.92 -8.40 -25.29
CA ASP A 183 11.04 -8.63 -26.72
C ASP A 183 10.96 -7.27 -27.42
N GLU A 184 12.04 -6.92 -28.10
CA GLU A 184 12.16 -5.80 -29.00
C GLU A 184 11.35 -6.08 -30.28
N GLU A 185 10.51 -5.15 -30.72
CA GLU A 185 10.48 -4.83 -32.15
C GLU A 185 10.08 -3.38 -32.41
N SER A 186 10.91 -2.72 -33.22
CA SER A 186 10.78 -1.33 -33.65
C SER A 186 9.57 -1.10 -34.55
N GLY A 187 8.91 0.04 -34.41
CA GLY A 187 7.93 0.52 -35.38
C GLY A 187 7.67 2.01 -35.24
N THR A 188 8.46 2.82 -35.94
CA THR A 188 8.29 4.27 -36.09
C THR A 188 6.92 4.63 -36.69
N SER A 189 6.25 5.66 -36.19
CA SER A 189 5.80 6.80 -37.01
C SER A 189 5.04 7.85 -36.18
N SER A 190 5.50 9.09 -36.32
CA SER A 190 4.83 10.34 -36.01
C SER A 190 3.34 10.40 -36.37
N VAL A 191 2.54 11.11 -35.57
CA VAL A 191 1.69 12.21 -36.06
C VAL A 191 1.60 13.31 -34.99
N GLU A 192 1.88 14.52 -35.46
CA GLU A 192 1.78 15.82 -34.81
C GLU A 192 0.34 16.27 -34.47
N GLN A 193 0.28 17.19 -33.50
CA GLN A 193 -0.65 18.34 -33.43
C GLN A 193 -2.18 18.10 -33.39
N ALA A 194 -2.76 18.40 -32.23
CA ALA A 194 -3.93 19.29 -32.17
C ALA A 194 -3.96 20.01 -30.81
N THR A 195 -3.82 21.34 -30.86
CA THR A 195 -4.03 22.26 -29.75
C THR A 195 -5.38 22.97 -29.89
N VAL A 196 -5.87 23.45 -28.74
CA VAL A 196 -6.77 24.60 -28.48
C VAL A 196 -8.29 24.38 -28.36
N ALA A 197 -8.75 24.70 -27.14
CA ALA A 197 -10.05 25.26 -26.71
C ALA A 197 -11.31 24.40 -26.92
N ASP A 198 -12.25 24.30 -25.98
CA ASP A 198 -13.07 25.39 -25.45
C ASP A 198 -13.98 24.80 -24.34
N TYR A 199 -14.66 25.68 -23.60
CA TYR A 199 -15.62 25.50 -22.50
C TYR A 199 -15.10 25.80 -21.09
N GLY A 200 -15.24 27.09 -20.71
CA GLY A 200 -16.08 27.36 -19.53
C GLY A 200 -15.66 28.43 -18.53
N GLN A 201 -15.01 29.54 -18.92
CA GLN A 201 -14.95 30.74 -18.07
C GLN A 201 -16.31 31.49 -18.08
N GLN A 202 -16.90 31.73 -16.91
CA GLN A 202 -17.95 32.73 -16.74
C GLN A 202 -17.36 34.15 -16.65
N PRO A 203 -17.98 35.18 -17.25
CA PRO A 203 -17.47 36.54 -17.23
C PRO A 203 -17.92 37.33 -15.99
N SER A 204 -17.03 38.17 -15.51
CA SER A 204 -17.28 39.26 -14.57
C SER A 204 -17.78 40.51 -15.31
N GLU A 205 -18.97 40.99 -14.98
CA GLU A 205 -19.46 42.37 -15.23
C GLU A 205 -20.21 42.77 -13.95
N GLY A 206 -20.03 43.92 -13.31
CA GLY A 206 -19.85 45.27 -13.85
C GLY A 206 -20.89 46.14 -13.12
N GLN A 207 -20.49 46.76 -12.02
CA GLN A 207 -21.31 47.59 -11.13
C GLN A 207 -21.68 48.92 -11.83
N PRO A 208 -22.95 49.37 -11.87
CA PRO A 208 -23.28 50.66 -12.44
C PRO A 208 -23.18 51.78 -11.40
N ASP A 209 -22.31 52.76 -11.67
CA ASP A 209 -22.32 54.09 -11.10
C ASP A 209 -23.57 54.86 -11.56
N ASP A 210 -24.42 55.29 -10.63
CA ASP A 210 -25.53 56.21 -10.89
C ASP A 210 -25.11 57.64 -10.55
N THR A 211 -24.89 58.45 -11.59
CA THR A 211 -24.62 59.88 -11.50
C THR A 211 -25.91 60.69 -11.46
N GLY A 212 -26.27 61.17 -10.26
CA GLY A 212 -26.72 62.53 -9.94
C GLY A 212 -27.96 63.15 -10.64
N THR A 213 -28.93 63.59 -9.83
CA THR A 213 -29.53 64.94 -9.94
C THR A 213 -30.34 65.32 -8.70
N SER A 214 -30.08 66.55 -8.25
CA SER A 214 -30.62 67.31 -7.13
C SER A 214 -32.15 67.27 -6.89
N ARG A 215 -32.55 67.38 -5.63
CA ARG A 215 -33.55 68.38 -5.20
C ARG A 215 -33.52 68.66 -3.69
N SER A 216 -33.43 69.94 -3.40
CA SER A 216 -33.59 70.64 -2.12
C SER A 216 -34.97 70.46 -1.47
N ASN A 217 -35.01 70.43 -0.14
CA ASN A 217 -35.78 71.28 0.79
C ASN A 217 -35.88 70.54 2.14
N GLU A 218 -35.28 71.01 3.23
CA GLU A 218 -35.61 72.18 4.07
C GLU A 218 -36.68 71.87 5.14
N VAL A 219 -36.32 72.29 6.37
CA VAL A 219 -37.04 72.41 7.65
C VAL A 219 -37.11 71.17 8.54
#